data_AF-A0A0P0IXP0-F1
#
_entry.id   AF-A0A0P0IXP0-F1
#
_cell.length_a   1.000
_cell.length_b   1.000
_cell.length_c   1.000
_cell.angle_alpha   90.00
_cell.angle_beta   90.00
_cell.angle_gamma   90.00
#
_symmetry.space_group_name_H-M   'P 1'
#
loop_
_entity.id
_entity.type
_entity.pdbx_description
1 polymer ?
#
loop_
_entity_poly.entity_id
_entity_poly.type
_entity_poly.pdbx_seq_one_letter_code
_entity_poly.pdbx_strand_id
1 'polypeptide(L)'
;MVFRLFGLATEFATAAVISSMDAAVTIAHRMPILASGNGHEEAVRMVSEKIDAAVRGSLDASVAASALFGRAATGRLNADELPEGLLRVGQAALAPAYQQVHANARRLSRR
;
A
#
# COMPACT_ATOMS: atom_id res chain seq x y z
N MET A 1 23.39 -8.56 6.07
CA MET A 1 22.48 -7.39 6.10
C MET A 1 22.08 -6.91 4.71
N VAL A 2 23.02 -6.65 3.79
CA VAL A 2 22.73 -6.26 2.38
C VAL A 2 21.71 -7.17 1.68
N PHE A 3 21.82 -8.49 1.84
CA PHE A 3 20.86 -9.45 1.29
C PHE A 3 19.42 -9.29 1.81
N ARG A 4 19.24 -8.85 3.07
CA ARG A 4 17.90 -8.63 3.66
C ARG A 4 17.26 -7.36 3.11
N LEU A 5 18.03 -6.28 3.05
CA LEU A 5 17.60 -5.01 2.47
C LEU A 5 17.18 -5.19 1.00
N PHE A 6 17.98 -5.93 0.24
CA PHE A 6 17.70 -6.24 -1.17
C PHE A 6 16.43 -7.10 -1.32
N GLY A 7 16.25 -8.10 -0.47
CA GLY A 7 15.02 -8.91 -0.42
C GLY A 7 13.78 -8.05 -0.18
N LEU A 8 13.80 -7.22 0.87
CA LEU A 8 12.71 -6.29 1.18
C LEU A 8 12.40 -5.31 0.04
N ALA A 9 13.43 -4.75 -0.58
CA ALA A 9 13.27 -3.86 -1.72
C ALA A 9 12.64 -4.58 -2.93
N THR A 10 13.04 -5.83 -3.18
CA THR A 10 12.50 -6.65 -4.27
C THR A 10 11.04 -7.03 -4.01
N GLU A 11 10.70 -7.44 -2.79
CA GLU A 11 9.33 -7.73 -2.38
C GLU A 11 8.43 -6.50 -2.55
N PHE A 12 8.92 -5.33 -2.12
CA PHE A 12 8.20 -4.07 -2.27
C PHE A 12 7.99 -3.68 -3.73
N ALA A 13 9.04 -3.77 -4.55
CA ALA A 13 8.94 -3.50 -5.98
C ALA A 13 7.96 -4.46 -6.67
N THR A 14 8.01 -5.75 -6.32
CA THR A 14 7.10 -6.77 -6.86
C THR A 14 5.65 -6.47 -6.48
N ALA A 15 5.39 -6.12 -5.22
CA ALA A 15 4.06 -5.73 -4.76
C ALA A 15 3.53 -4.49 -5.51
N ALA A 16 4.38 -3.49 -5.76
CA ALA A 16 4.02 -2.31 -6.53
C ALA A 16 3.66 -2.66 -7.98
N VAL A 17 4.44 -3.52 -8.64
CA VAL A 17 4.18 -3.99 -10.00
C VAL A 17 2.86 -4.76 -10.07
N ILE A 18 2.64 -5.73 -9.18
CA ILE A 18 1.38 -6.49 -9.12
C ILE A 18 0.20 -5.55 -8.88
N SER A 19 0.33 -4.63 -7.92
CA SER A 19 -0.73 -3.66 -7.63
C SER A 19 -1.02 -2.74 -8.83
N SER A 20 -0.03 -2.44 -9.69
CA SER A 20 -0.26 -1.64 -10.90
C SER A 20 -1.12 -2.38 -11.93
N MET A 21 -0.93 -3.70 -12.05
CA MET A 21 -1.74 -4.55 -12.93
C MET A 21 -3.18 -4.67 -12.40
N ASP A 22 -3.34 -4.90 -11.10
CA ASP A 22 -4.65 -4.92 -10.44
C ASP A 22 -5.38 -3.57 -10.54
N ALA A 23 -4.62 -2.47 -10.47
CA ALA A 23 -5.16 -1.12 -10.70
C ALA A 23 -5.66 -0.96 -12.14
N ALA A 24 -4.92 -1.46 -13.14
CA ALA A 24 -5.33 -1.42 -14.54
C ALA A 24 -6.66 -2.17 -14.76
N VAL A 25 -6.80 -3.37 -14.18
CA VAL A 25 -8.07 -4.13 -14.20
C VAL A 25 -9.20 -3.32 -13.56
N THR A 26 -8.95 -2.76 -12.39
CA THR A 26 -9.94 -1.94 -11.67
C THR A 26 -10.40 -0.75 -12.50
N ILE A 27 -9.47 -0.03 -13.13
CA ILE A 27 -9.76 1.13 -13.99
C ILE A 27 -10.57 0.70 -15.20
N ALA A 28 -10.17 -0.37 -15.88
CA ALA A 28 -10.87 -0.88 -17.06
C ALA A 28 -12.34 -1.22 -16.77
N HIS A 29 -12.63 -1.83 -15.62
CA HIS A 29 -14.01 -2.14 -15.22
C HIS A 29 -14.79 -0.93 -14.72
N ARG A 30 -14.16 0.01 -14.00
CA ARG A 30 -14.86 1.16 -13.40
C ARG A 30 -15.10 2.30 -14.38
N MET A 31 -14.24 2.50 -15.39
CA MET A 31 -14.36 3.59 -16.38
C MET A 31 -15.72 3.63 -17.08
N PRO A 32 -16.26 2.53 -17.63
CA PRO A 32 -17.58 2.54 -18.27
C PRO A 32 -18.73 2.86 -17.29
N ILE A 33 -18.64 2.38 -16.05
CA ILE A 33 -19.64 2.66 -15.01
C ILE A 33 -19.68 4.15 -14.71
N LEU A 34 -18.52 4.77 -14.56
CA LEU A 34 -18.40 6.21 -14.31
C LEU A 34 -18.86 7.04 -15.52
N ALA A 35 -18.54 6.60 -16.74
CA ALA A 35 -18.94 7.26 -17.97
C ALA A 35 -20.46 7.14 -18.27
N SER A 36 -21.15 6.16 -17.68
CA SER A 36 -22.59 5.93 -17.91
C SER A 36 -23.52 6.99 -17.31
N GLY A 37 -23.00 7.94 -16.51
CA GLY A 37 -23.79 8.93 -15.79
C GLY A 37 -24.45 8.40 -14.50
N ASN A 38 -24.51 7.07 -14.30
CA ASN A 38 -25.05 6.41 -13.11
C ASN A 38 -23.95 5.98 -12.11
N GLY A 39 -22.74 6.53 -12.25
CA GLY A 39 -21.55 6.11 -11.50
C GLY A 39 -21.39 6.74 -10.10
N HIS A 40 -22.36 7.51 -9.60
CA HIS A 40 -22.19 8.28 -8.35
C HIS A 40 -21.89 7.38 -7.15
N GLU A 41 -22.66 6.29 -6.98
CA GLU A 41 -22.43 5.33 -5.88
C GLU A 41 -21.06 4.67 -5.97
N GLU A 42 -20.62 4.30 -7.18
CA GLU A 42 -19.29 3.72 -7.37
C GLU A 42 -18.21 4.76 -7.07
N ALA A 43 -18.36 6.01 -7.52
CA ALA A 43 -17.42 7.09 -7.22
C ALA A 43 -17.27 7.36 -5.71
N VAL A 44 -18.39 7.41 -4.96
CA VAL A 44 -18.37 7.55 -3.50
C VAL A 44 -17.66 6.37 -2.86
N ARG A 45 -17.97 5.13 -3.30
CA ARG A 45 -17.29 3.92 -2.81
C ARG A 45 -15.77 3.99 -3.08
N MET A 46 -15.33 4.45 -4.25
CA MET A 46 -13.90 4.60 -4.56
C MET A 46 -13.19 5.54 -3.59
N VAL A 47 -13.84 6.64 -3.21
CA VAL A 47 -13.27 7.60 -2.26
C VAL A 47 -13.17 6.98 -0.87
N SER A 48 -14.23 6.32 -0.41
CA SER A 48 -14.22 5.61 0.87
C SER A 48 -13.13 4.54 0.95
N GLU A 49 -12.96 3.74 -0.11
CA GLU A 49 -11.89 2.73 -0.21
C GLU A 49 -10.49 3.37 -0.07
N LYS A 50 -10.25 4.52 -0.71
CA LYS A 50 -8.96 5.24 -0.62
C LYS A 50 -8.74 5.84 0.77
N ILE A 51 -9.77 6.40 1.39
CA ILE A 51 -9.68 6.99 2.73
C ILE A 51 -9.39 5.89 3.75
N ASP A 52 -10.11 4.76 3.70
CA ASP A 52 -9.88 3.64 4.62
C ASP A 52 -8.45 3.09 4.48
N ALA A 53 -7.97 2.89 3.26
CA ALA A 53 -6.60 2.46 3.02
C ALA A 53 -5.57 3.48 3.53
N ALA A 54 -5.80 4.79 3.34
CA ALA A 54 -4.91 5.83 3.84
C ALA A 54 -4.87 5.90 5.37
N VAL A 55 -6.03 5.79 6.01
CA VAL A 55 -6.14 5.78 7.49
C VAL A 55 -5.39 4.58 8.05
N ARG A 56 -5.67 3.36 7.57
CA ARG A 56 -4.96 2.14 8.01
C ARG A 56 -3.47 2.24 7.75
N GLY A 57 -3.07 2.66 6.55
CA GLY A 57 -1.67 2.83 6.18
C GLY A 57 -0.94 3.81 7.09
N SER A 58 -1.57 4.93 7.44
CA SER A 58 -0.99 5.91 8.37
C SER A 58 -0.78 5.36 9.78
N LEU A 59 -1.73 4.56 10.28
CA LEU A 59 -1.62 3.92 11.59
C LEU A 59 -0.49 2.88 11.59
N ASP A 60 -0.45 2.01 10.58
CA ASP A 60 0.58 0.97 10.44
C ASP A 60 1.97 1.59 10.28
N ALA A 61 2.09 2.64 9.46
CA ALA A 61 3.32 3.41 9.30
C ALA A 61 3.75 4.08 10.60
N SER A 62 2.81 4.61 11.39
CA SER A 62 3.10 5.21 12.69
C SER A 62 3.68 4.18 13.65
N VAL A 63 3.11 2.98 13.72
CA VAL A 63 3.64 1.89 14.55
C VAL A 63 5.05 1.50 14.11
N ALA A 64 5.28 1.33 12.80
CA ALA A 64 6.60 1.01 12.26
C ALA A 64 7.63 2.12 12.53
N ALA A 65 7.23 3.38 12.38
CA ALA A 65 8.08 4.53 12.62
C ALA A 65 8.41 4.65 14.12
N SER A 66 7.45 4.48 15.01
CA SER A 66 7.68 4.45 16.46
C SER A 66 8.66 3.34 16.86
N ALA A 67 8.58 2.16 16.23
CA ALA A 67 9.56 1.09 16.47
C ALA A 67 10.97 1.50 16.01
N LEU A 68 11.11 2.15 14.85
CA LEU A 68 12.40 2.66 14.35
C LEU A 68 12.98 3.73 15.26
N PHE A 69 12.20 4.78 15.55
CA PHE A 69 12.65 5.90 16.38
C PHE A 69 12.85 5.50 17.84
N GLY A 70 12.08 4.55 18.36
CA GLY A 70 12.30 3.98 19.70
C GLY A 70 13.65 3.27 19.81
N ARG A 71 14.07 2.52 18.77
CA ARG A 71 15.43 1.95 18.71
C ARG A 71 16.50 3.03 18.61
N ALA A 72 16.26 4.07 17.82
CA ALA A 72 17.21 5.20 17.70
C ALA A 72 17.41 5.91 19.06
N ALA A 73 16.31 6.25 19.74
CA ALA A 73 16.33 6.96 21.02
C ALA A 73 17.01 6.15 22.15
N THR A 74 16.97 4.81 22.07
CA THR A 74 17.61 3.92 23.05
C THR A 74 19.05 3.55 22.69
N GLY A 75 19.61 4.11 21.61
CA GLY A 75 20.95 3.78 21.13
C GLY A 75 21.07 2.37 20.55
N ARG A 76 19.94 1.74 20.20
CA ARG A 76 19.84 0.36 19.68
C ARG A 76 19.63 0.32 18.17
N LEU A 77 19.95 1.40 17.46
CA LEU A 77 19.87 1.50 16.01
C LEU A 77 21.26 1.69 15.43
N ASN A 78 21.69 0.76 14.60
CA ASN A 78 22.92 0.92 13.84
C ASN A 78 22.66 1.71 12.54
N ALA A 79 23.65 2.47 12.06
CA ALA A 79 23.51 3.33 10.88
C ALA A 79 23.14 2.56 9.62
N ASP A 80 23.58 1.31 9.53
CA ASP A 80 23.39 0.39 8.42
C ASP A 80 21.97 -0.25 8.42
N GLU A 81 21.26 -0.20 9.54
CA GLU A 81 19.86 -0.64 9.69
C GLU A 81 18.82 0.44 9.32
N LEU A 82 19.25 1.69 9.19
CA LEU A 82 18.36 2.82 8.92
C LEU A 82 17.60 2.69 7.59
N PRO A 83 18.25 2.33 6.45
CA PRO A 83 17.53 2.15 5.18
C PRO A 83 16.47 1.05 5.25
N GLU A 84 16.77 -0.05 5.93
CA GLU A 84 15.82 -1.16 6.14
C GLU A 84 14.62 -0.69 6.98
N GLY A 85 14.88 0.08 8.04
CA GLY A 85 13.85 0.67 8.88
C GLY A 85 12.91 1.60 8.11
N LEU A 86 13.46 2.49 7.28
CA LEU A 86 12.67 3.42 6.46
C LEU A 86 11.85 2.70 5.40
N LEU A 87 12.42 1.67 4.76
CA LEU A 87 11.67 0.84 3.81
C LEU A 87 10.49 0.12 4.48
N ARG A 88 10.66 -0.38 5.70
CA ARG A 88 9.55 -0.99 6.45
C ARG A 88 8.42 -0.01 6.76
N VAL A 89 8.75 1.24 7.09
CA VAL A 89 7.74 2.29 7.28
C VAL A 89 6.98 2.54 5.97
N GLY A 90 7.69 2.64 4.84
CA GLY A 90 7.08 2.79 3.52
C GLY A 90 6.20 1.60 3.12
N GLN A 91 6.66 0.37 3.38
CA GLN A 91 5.89 -0.85 3.17
C GLN A 91 4.60 -0.87 4.01
N ALA A 92 4.70 -0.54 5.30
CA ALA A 92 3.54 -0.47 6.18
C ALA A 92 2.53 0.60 5.71
N ALA A 93 3.01 1.76 5.25
CA ALA A 93 2.17 2.82 4.72
C ALA A 93 1.37 2.40 3.48
N LEU A 94 1.96 1.61 2.58
CA LEU A 94 1.36 1.27 1.29
C LEU A 94 0.65 -0.09 1.27
N ALA A 95 0.94 -0.99 2.21
CA ALA A 95 0.37 -2.32 2.22
C ALA A 95 -1.18 -2.34 2.17
N PRO A 96 -1.91 -1.50 2.93
CA PRO A 96 -3.38 -1.48 2.85
C PRO A 96 -3.90 -1.05 1.48
N ALA A 97 -3.22 -0.11 0.81
CA ALA A 97 -3.59 0.31 -0.53
C ALA A 97 -3.41 -0.82 -1.56
N TYR A 98 -2.29 -1.54 -1.51
CA TYR A 98 -2.05 -2.68 -2.40
C TYR A 98 -3.06 -3.81 -2.17
N GLN A 99 -3.38 -4.12 -0.92
CA GLN A 99 -4.41 -5.11 -0.57
C GLN A 99 -5.78 -4.71 -1.09
N GLN A 100 -6.16 -3.43 -0.95
CA GLN A 100 -7.44 -2.92 -1.41
C GLN A 100 -7.55 -2.96 -2.93
N VAL A 101 -6.49 -2.58 -3.65
CA VAL A 101 -6.44 -2.63 -5.13
C VAL A 101 -6.58 -4.08 -5.62
N HIS A 102 -5.89 -5.02 -4.98
CA HIS A 102 -6.01 -6.45 -5.31
C HIS A 102 -7.43 -6.99 -5.05
N ALA A 103 -8.02 -6.65 -3.90
CA ALA A 103 -9.39 -7.03 -3.57
C ALA A 103 -10.40 -6.46 -4.57
N ASN A 104 -10.21 -5.21 -5.01
CA ASN A 104 -11.04 -4.55 -6.00
C ASN A 104 -10.95 -5.22 -7.37
N ALA A 105 -9.74 -5.51 -7.85
CA ALA A 105 -9.53 -6.23 -9.10
C ALA A 105 -10.28 -7.57 -9.09
N ARG A 106 -10.10 -8.36 -8.02
CA ARG A 106 -10.81 -9.66 -7.86
C ARG A 106 -12.33 -9.52 -7.82
N ARG A 107 -12.85 -8.50 -7.15
CA ARG A 107 -14.30 -8.24 -7.07
C ARG A 107 -14.88 -7.89 -8.44
N LEU A 108 -14.18 -7.03 -9.19
CA LEU A 108 -14.65 -6.52 -10.48
C LEU A 108 -14.52 -7.56 -11.58
N SER A 109 -13.47 -8.38 -11.59
CA SER A 109 -13.33 -9.48 -12.55
C SER A 109 -14.33 -10.62 -12.36
N ARG A 110 -15.06 -10.65 -11.24
CA ARG A 110 -16.13 -11.63 -10.96
C ARG A 110 -17.53 -11.11 -11.30
N ARG A 111 -17.67 -9.83 -11.63
CA ARG A 111 -18.92 -9.22 -12.10
C ARG A 111 -18.99 -9.29 -13.61
#